data_AF-A0A397ND74-F1
#
_entry.id   AF-A0A397ND74-F1
#
_cell.length_a   1.000
_cell.length_b   1.000
_cell.length_c   1.000
_cell.angle_alpha   90.00
_cell.angle_beta   90.00
_cell.angle_gamma   90.00
#
_symmetry.space_group_name_H-M   'P 1'
#
loop_
_entity.id
_entity.type
_entity.pdbx_description
1 polymer ?
#
loop_
_entity_poly.entity_id
_entity_poly.type
_entity_poly.pdbx_seq_one_letter_code
_entity_poly.pdbx_strand_id
1 'polypeptide(L)'
;MKNYLTEAKKIVPDIAGILIALASLAFVFYFGKLLNSNHTIPLSDYIQLLILIFIAGTMGTAIWGHIKNSEFSRSAAYLENSIELINRARNVLKTTEGTLTNNRVSWVTAARLITRAQHISSKISVQAHQEIFEAEHDYQRHTFGNFLKHKNKPLSEAFFCGAEFSGLSIGEAINHPSQGNGSEKWIPTRIISVIYRFFQYPQNYEDPLESSIEFENHEIQRLWNFGERGVCDYVTFRKHFRRIGNNTIQLSNGKKVRDNMTTNDINQAMLSLSGLEK
;
A
#
# COMPACT_ATOMS: atom_id res chain seq x y z
N MET A 1 15.97 11.13 30.05
CA MET A 1 14.61 11.71 29.88
C MET A 1 13.65 10.80 29.10
N LYS A 2 14.06 10.12 28.01
CA LYS A 2 13.19 9.18 27.28
C LYS A 2 12.68 7.97 28.10
N ASN A 3 13.48 7.44 29.03
CA ASN A 3 13.07 6.27 29.83
C ASN A 3 11.95 6.58 30.84
N TYR A 4 11.96 7.75 31.48
CA TYR A 4 10.92 8.17 32.43
C TYR A 4 9.53 8.32 31.77
N LEU A 5 9.49 8.87 30.55
CA LEU A 5 8.22 9.00 29.81
C LEU A 5 7.65 7.64 29.39
N THR A 6 8.51 6.64 29.22
CA THR A 6 8.10 5.28 28.81
C THR A 6 7.56 4.49 30.00
N GLU A 7 8.17 4.64 31.18
CA GLU A 7 7.66 4.03 32.42
C GLU A 7 6.37 4.70 32.90
N ALA A 8 6.27 6.03 32.83
CA ALA A 8 5.03 6.75 33.18
C ALA A 8 3.85 6.30 32.30
N LYS A 9 4.07 6.03 31.01
CA LYS A 9 3.03 5.57 30.08
C LYS A 9 2.48 4.19 30.42
N LYS A 10 3.24 3.36 31.14
CA LYS A 10 2.83 2.01 31.57
C LYS A 10 2.01 2.03 32.87
N ILE A 11 2.27 3.00 33.75
CA ILE A 11 1.65 3.11 35.09
C ILE A 11 0.26 3.77 35.02
N VAL A 12 0.07 4.72 34.09
CA VAL A 12 -1.19 5.47 33.92
C VAL A 12 -2.44 4.59 33.73
N PRO A 13 -2.46 3.56 32.86
CA PRO A 13 -3.65 2.73 32.69
C PRO A 13 -4.01 1.90 33.95
N ASP A 14 -3.02 1.42 34.70
CA ASP A 14 -3.24 0.64 35.92
C ASP A 14 -3.83 1.50 37.05
N ILE A 15 -3.30 2.72 37.22
CA ILE A 15 -3.83 3.69 38.19
C ILE A 15 -5.23 4.14 37.80
N ALA A 16 -5.47 4.40 36.50
CA ALA A 16 -6.80 4.75 36.02
C ALA A 16 -7.81 3.63 36.30
N GLY A 17 -7.45 2.36 36.07
CA GLY A 17 -8.30 1.21 36.39
C GLY A 17 -8.70 1.12 37.87
N ILE A 18 -7.76 1.34 38.77
CA ILE A 18 -8.01 1.33 40.23
C ILE A 18 -8.95 2.48 40.62
N LEU A 19 -8.74 3.68 40.07
CA LEU A 19 -9.59 4.84 40.34
C LEU A 19 -11.02 4.63 39.81
N ILE A 20 -11.19 3.98 38.65
CA ILE A 20 -12.51 3.59 38.11
C ILE A 20 -13.21 2.65 39.07
N ALA A 21 -12.54 1.59 39.51
CA ALA A 21 -13.14 0.59 40.39
C ALA A 21 -13.63 1.23 41.71
N LEU A 22 -12.83 2.14 42.30
CA LEU A 22 -13.20 2.89 43.49
C LEU A 22 -14.37 3.85 43.25
N ALA A 23 -14.38 4.58 42.14
CA ALA A 23 -15.48 5.48 41.79
C ALA A 23 -16.79 4.73 41.51
N SER A 24 -16.73 3.58 40.83
CA SER A 24 -17.90 2.71 40.60
C SER A 24 -18.45 2.12 41.89
N LEU A 25 -17.58 1.70 42.82
CA LEU A 25 -17.98 1.24 44.16
C LEU A 25 -18.70 2.34 44.95
N ALA A 26 -18.13 3.56 44.94
CA ALA A 26 -18.75 4.72 45.59
C ALA A 26 -20.11 5.06 44.95
N PHE A 27 -20.23 4.94 43.63
CA PHE A 27 -21.48 5.16 42.92
C PHE A 27 -22.55 4.14 43.30
N VAL A 28 -22.23 2.84 43.28
CA VAL A 28 -23.16 1.77 43.64
C VAL A 28 -23.64 1.92 45.08
N PHE A 29 -22.71 2.26 46.00
CA PHE A 29 -23.04 2.49 47.40
C PHE A 29 -23.97 3.70 47.58
N TYR A 30 -23.67 4.81 46.91
CA TYR A 30 -24.48 6.03 46.95
C TYR A 30 -25.86 5.82 46.32
N PHE A 31 -25.93 5.13 45.17
CA PHE A 31 -27.17 4.81 44.49
C PHE A 31 -28.05 3.84 45.29
N GLY A 32 -27.45 2.84 45.94
CA GLY A 32 -28.14 1.95 46.87
C GLY A 32 -28.74 2.68 48.08
N LYS A 33 -28.00 3.66 48.63
CA LYS A 33 -28.53 4.54 49.69
C LYS A 33 -29.71 5.39 49.19
N LEU A 34 -29.64 5.89 47.97
CA LEU A 34 -30.69 6.72 47.38
C LEU A 34 -31.98 5.92 47.12
N LEU A 35 -31.87 4.68 46.64
CA LEU A 35 -33.01 3.77 46.42
C LEU A 35 -33.72 3.34 47.70
N ASN A 36 -33.01 3.32 48.84
CA ASN A 36 -33.57 2.88 50.12
C ASN A 36 -34.16 4.03 50.97
N SER A 37 -34.01 5.29 50.53
CA SER A 37 -34.52 6.47 51.26
C SER A 37 -35.92 6.85 50.78
N ASN A 38 -36.94 6.61 51.62
CA ASN A 38 -38.35 6.91 51.35
C ASN A 38 -38.77 8.40 51.53
N HIS A 39 -37.85 9.38 51.47
CA HIS A 39 -38.15 10.80 51.71
C HIS A 39 -37.40 11.75 50.75
N THR A 40 -38.00 12.94 50.57
CA THR A 40 -37.58 14.07 49.72
C THR A 40 -36.05 14.24 49.62
N ILE A 41 -35.51 14.00 48.43
CA ILE A 41 -34.08 14.10 48.14
C ILE A 41 -33.63 15.57 48.29
N PRO A 42 -32.62 15.88 49.11
CA PRO A 42 -32.11 17.24 49.25
C PRO A 42 -31.40 17.71 47.97
N LEU A 43 -31.41 19.02 47.69
CA LEU A 43 -30.79 19.62 46.51
C LEU A 43 -29.29 19.28 46.37
N SER A 44 -28.58 19.09 47.48
CA SER A 44 -27.18 18.67 47.53
C SER A 44 -26.93 17.36 46.80
N ASP A 45 -27.86 16.40 46.92
CA ASP A 45 -27.70 15.04 46.41
C ASP A 45 -27.86 15.02 44.88
N TYR A 46 -28.69 15.92 44.33
CA TYR A 46 -28.80 16.15 42.89
C TYR A 46 -27.54 16.76 42.29
N ILE A 47 -26.94 17.74 42.96
CA ILE A 47 -25.68 18.37 42.53
C ILE A 47 -24.55 17.33 42.52
N GLN A 48 -24.46 16.50 43.56
CA GLN A 48 -23.47 15.43 43.65
C GLN A 48 -23.64 14.39 42.53
N LEU A 49 -24.88 14.02 42.20
CA LEU A 49 -25.18 13.10 41.10
C LEU A 49 -24.76 13.69 39.74
N LEU A 50 -25.02 14.98 39.50
CA LEU A 50 -24.60 15.67 38.27
C LEU A 50 -23.08 15.71 38.13
N ILE A 51 -22.35 16.01 39.20
CA ILE A 51 -20.87 15.99 39.21
C ILE A 51 -20.37 14.59 38.86
N LEU A 52 -20.98 13.56 39.43
CA LEU A 52 -20.56 12.18 39.18
C LEU A 52 -20.82 11.75 37.73
N ILE A 53 -21.97 12.12 37.15
CA ILE A 53 -22.25 11.89 35.73
C ILE A 53 -21.23 12.63 34.85
N PHE A 54 -20.87 13.87 35.19
CA PHE A 54 -19.86 14.62 34.46
C PHE A 54 -18.47 13.97 34.52
N ILE A 55 -18.05 13.51 35.70
CA ILE A 55 -16.79 12.77 35.87
C ILE A 55 -16.82 11.46 35.07
N ALA A 56 -17.91 10.70 35.16
CA ALA A 56 -18.06 9.45 34.40
C ALA A 56 -18.04 9.70 32.89
N GLY A 57 -18.69 10.76 32.40
CA GLY A 57 -18.70 11.15 31.00
C GLY A 57 -17.32 11.57 30.49
N THR A 58 -16.62 12.44 31.21
CA THR A 58 -15.25 12.88 30.85
C THR A 58 -14.24 11.73 30.90
N MET A 59 -14.41 10.80 31.84
CA MET A 59 -13.57 9.62 31.92
C MET A 59 -13.85 8.63 30.78
N GLY A 60 -15.11 8.44 30.41
CA GLY A 60 -15.51 7.61 29.28
C GLY A 60 -14.92 8.11 27.95
N THR A 61 -14.96 9.42 27.71
CA THR A 61 -14.34 10.01 26.51
C THR A 61 -12.81 9.90 26.54
N ALA A 62 -12.17 10.04 27.72
CA ALA A 62 -10.73 9.86 27.87
C ALA A 62 -10.28 8.42 27.58
N ILE A 63 -11.00 7.42 28.10
CA ILE A 63 -10.72 5.99 27.84
C ILE A 63 -10.92 5.69 26.36
N TRP A 64 -12.03 6.15 25.77
CA TRP A 64 -12.30 5.94 24.36
C TRP A 64 -11.22 6.57 23.47
N GLY A 65 -10.82 7.81 23.78
CA GLY A 65 -9.71 8.48 23.11
C GLY A 65 -8.39 7.74 23.25
N HIS A 66 -8.09 7.18 24.43
CA HIS A 66 -6.89 6.38 24.66
C HIS A 66 -6.89 5.09 23.82
N ILE A 67 -8.01 4.37 23.79
CA ILE A 67 -8.17 3.15 22.97
C ILE A 67 -7.95 3.48 21.50
N LYS A 68 -8.59 4.55 20.99
CA LYS A 68 -8.44 4.98 19.59
C LYS A 68 -7.02 5.40 19.26
N ASN A 69 -6.37 6.15 20.15
CA ASN A 69 -4.97 6.55 19.96
C ASN A 69 -4.01 5.34 20.02
N SER A 70 -4.27 4.37 20.89
CA SER A 70 -3.49 3.14 20.97
C SER A 70 -3.66 2.27 19.72
N GLU A 71 -4.89 2.15 19.23
CA GLU A 71 -5.20 1.46 17.97
C GLU A 71 -4.45 2.11 16.80
N PHE A 72 -4.55 3.43 16.69
CA PHE A 72 -3.86 4.22 15.68
C PHE A 72 -2.34 4.04 15.75
N SER A 73 -1.75 4.19 16.94
CA SER A 73 -0.31 4.03 17.15
C SER A 73 0.19 2.63 16.81
N ARG A 74 -0.57 1.59 17.19
CA ARG A 74 -0.23 0.20 16.88
C ARG A 74 -0.31 -0.08 15.38
N SER A 75 -1.36 0.43 14.73
CA SER A 75 -1.54 0.34 13.28
C SER A 75 -0.39 1.01 12.53
N ALA A 76 0.03 2.21 12.96
CA ALA A 76 1.17 2.93 12.40
C ALA A 76 2.48 2.13 12.53
N ALA A 77 2.71 1.50 13.68
CA ALA A 77 3.89 0.65 13.89
C ALA A 77 3.89 -0.57 12.95
N TYR A 78 2.73 -1.18 12.67
CA TYR A 78 2.66 -2.27 11.70
C TYR A 78 2.95 -1.80 10.27
N LEU A 79 2.39 -0.65 9.88
CA LEU A 79 2.69 -0.01 8.60
C LEU A 79 4.20 0.22 8.42
N GLU A 80 4.84 0.92 9.34
CA GLU A 80 6.27 1.24 9.28
C GLU A 80 7.13 -0.02 9.19
N ASN A 81 6.89 -1.01 10.06
CA ASN A 81 7.65 -2.26 10.06
C ASN A 81 7.46 -3.06 8.76
N SER A 82 6.25 -3.06 8.19
CA SER A 82 5.99 -3.79 6.95
C SER A 82 6.75 -3.18 5.76
N ILE A 83 6.74 -1.86 5.63
CA ILE A 83 7.48 -1.11 4.59
C ILE A 83 8.98 -1.29 4.79
N GLU A 84 9.46 -1.22 6.03
CA GLU A 84 10.87 -1.41 6.34
C GLU A 84 11.36 -2.81 5.93
N LEU A 85 10.59 -3.85 6.21
CA LEU A 85 10.93 -5.22 5.82
C LEU A 85 11.01 -5.40 4.29
N ILE A 86 10.10 -4.77 3.53
CA ILE A 86 10.14 -4.77 2.06
C ILE A 86 11.42 -4.08 1.56
N ASN A 87 11.74 -2.92 2.11
CA ASN A 87 12.95 -2.17 1.76
C ASN A 87 14.22 -2.96 2.08
N ARG A 88 14.28 -3.61 3.25
CA ARG A 88 15.37 -4.51 3.64
C ARG A 88 15.46 -5.71 2.69
N ALA A 89 14.34 -6.29 2.26
CA ALA A 89 14.33 -7.39 1.31
C ALA A 89 14.99 -6.99 -0.02
N ARG A 90 14.63 -5.81 -0.55
CA ARG A 90 15.25 -5.25 -1.76
C ARG A 90 16.75 -5.01 -1.56
N ASN A 91 17.16 -4.46 -0.43
CA ASN A 91 18.56 -4.16 -0.15
C ASN A 91 19.42 -5.42 -0.02
N VAL A 92 18.88 -6.49 0.56
CA VAL A 92 19.58 -7.79 0.66
C VAL A 92 19.81 -8.43 -0.72
N LEU A 93 18.96 -8.12 -1.70
CA LEU A 93 19.14 -8.56 -3.08
C LEU A 93 20.16 -7.72 -3.87
N LYS A 94 20.69 -6.64 -3.30
CA LYS A 94 21.72 -5.81 -3.95
C LYS A 94 23.12 -6.31 -3.59
N THR A 95 24.01 -6.29 -4.57
CA THR A 95 25.45 -6.37 -4.34
C THR A 95 25.98 -5.04 -3.80
N THR A 96 27.24 -5.00 -3.38
CA THR A 96 27.95 -3.76 -3.00
C THR A 96 27.95 -2.70 -4.08
N GLU A 97 27.86 -3.11 -5.35
CA GLU A 97 27.79 -2.25 -6.54
C GLU A 97 26.36 -1.82 -6.89
N GLY A 98 25.37 -2.22 -6.09
CA GLY A 98 23.95 -1.90 -6.31
C GLY A 98 23.27 -2.76 -7.37
N THR A 99 23.96 -3.75 -7.94
CA THR A 99 23.40 -4.69 -8.93
C THR A 99 22.66 -5.85 -8.24
N LEU A 100 21.87 -6.62 -8.98
CA LEU A 100 21.15 -7.77 -8.44
C LEU A 100 22.12 -8.94 -8.16
N THR A 101 22.08 -9.49 -6.94
CA THR A 101 22.86 -10.67 -6.55
C THR A 101 22.17 -11.98 -6.95
N ASN A 102 22.93 -12.98 -7.38
CA ASN A 102 22.47 -14.36 -7.58
C ASN A 102 22.66 -15.23 -6.32
N ASN A 103 23.04 -14.64 -5.19
CA ASN A 103 23.30 -15.38 -3.96
C ASN A 103 22.01 -15.99 -3.38
N ARG A 104 21.97 -17.32 -3.27
CA ARG A 104 20.83 -18.07 -2.72
C ARG A 104 20.40 -17.60 -1.33
N VAL A 105 21.33 -17.30 -0.43
CA VAL A 105 21.03 -16.87 0.94
C VAL A 105 20.35 -15.51 0.94
N SER A 106 20.81 -14.58 0.08
CA SER A 106 20.17 -13.29 -0.11
C SER A 106 18.73 -13.44 -0.60
N TRP A 107 18.49 -14.30 -1.60
CA TRP A 107 17.14 -14.57 -2.11
C TRP A 107 16.21 -15.20 -1.07
N VAL A 108 16.69 -16.21 -0.32
CA VAL A 108 15.93 -16.83 0.77
C VAL A 108 15.58 -15.80 1.84
N THR A 109 16.53 -14.93 2.20
CA THR A 109 16.33 -13.88 3.20
C THR A 109 15.32 -12.85 2.72
N ALA A 110 15.44 -12.38 1.47
CA ALA A 110 14.49 -11.44 0.87
C ALA A 110 13.06 -12.02 0.83
N ALA A 111 12.90 -13.27 0.39
CA ALA A 111 11.59 -13.93 0.39
C ALA A 111 10.99 -14.02 1.80
N ARG A 112 11.78 -14.38 2.82
CA ARG A 112 11.31 -14.40 4.21
C ARG A 112 10.90 -13.03 4.72
N LEU A 113 11.65 -11.98 4.39
CA LEU A 113 11.32 -10.61 4.75
C LEU A 113 10.02 -10.16 4.10
N ILE A 114 9.81 -10.46 2.81
CA ILE A 114 8.56 -10.19 2.09
C ILE A 114 7.38 -10.91 2.75
N THR A 115 7.50 -12.22 3.01
CA THR A 115 6.43 -12.98 3.67
C THR A 115 6.08 -12.42 5.05
N ARG A 116 7.09 -12.00 5.84
CA ARG A 116 6.86 -11.37 7.14
C ARG A 116 6.22 -9.99 7.02
N ALA A 117 6.62 -9.21 6.02
CA ALA A 117 6.02 -7.91 5.73
C ALA A 117 4.53 -8.06 5.43
N GLN A 118 4.16 -9.02 4.58
CA GLN A 118 2.76 -9.33 4.25
C GLN A 118 1.95 -9.77 5.48
N HIS A 119 2.53 -10.59 6.36
CA HIS A 119 1.87 -10.98 7.60
C HIS A 119 1.74 -9.85 8.62
N ILE A 120 2.65 -8.86 8.60
CA ILE A 120 2.54 -7.68 9.47
C ILE A 120 1.53 -6.69 8.89
N SER A 121 1.52 -6.49 7.58
CA SER A 121 0.58 -5.57 6.94
C SER A 121 -0.87 -6.03 7.10
N SER A 122 -1.12 -7.34 7.16
CA SER A 122 -2.46 -7.87 7.47
C SER A 122 -2.98 -7.52 8.88
N LYS A 123 -2.15 -6.90 9.74
CA LYS A 123 -2.52 -6.45 11.09
C LYS A 123 -2.80 -4.95 11.17
N ILE A 124 -2.62 -4.21 10.08
CA ILE A 124 -2.94 -2.78 9.99
C ILE A 124 -4.47 -2.65 10.06
N SER A 125 -4.98 -1.98 11.11
CA SER A 125 -6.42 -1.88 11.39
C SER A 125 -7.05 -0.56 10.98
N VAL A 126 -6.23 0.48 10.77
CA VAL A 126 -6.70 1.82 10.42
C VAL A 126 -6.69 1.95 8.90
N GLN A 127 -7.85 2.28 8.32
CA GLN A 127 -8.03 2.40 6.87
C GLN A 127 -6.99 3.32 6.20
N ALA A 128 -6.76 4.52 6.75
CA ALA A 128 -5.75 5.44 6.21
C ALA A 128 -4.34 4.82 6.14
N HIS A 129 -3.97 3.96 7.11
CA HIS A 129 -2.69 3.25 7.06
C HIS A 129 -2.69 2.10 6.04
N GLN A 130 -3.83 1.47 5.79
CA GLN A 130 -3.97 0.44 4.75
C GLN A 130 -3.79 1.09 3.37
N GLU A 131 -4.44 2.21 3.10
CA GLU A 131 -4.30 2.97 1.85
C GLU A 131 -2.84 3.44 1.63
N ILE A 132 -2.17 3.93 2.68
CA ILE A 132 -0.74 4.27 2.61
C ILE A 132 0.11 3.02 2.31
N PHE A 133 -0.19 1.90 2.96
CA PHE A 133 0.52 0.65 2.68
C PHE A 133 0.34 0.20 1.24
N GLU A 134 -0.88 0.26 0.70
CA GLU A 134 -1.20 -0.15 -0.67
C GLU A 134 -0.46 0.70 -1.70
N ALA A 135 -0.49 2.04 -1.54
CA ALA A 135 0.25 2.95 -2.41
C ALA A 135 1.77 2.69 -2.38
N GLU A 136 2.35 2.48 -1.20
CA GLU A 136 3.77 2.13 -1.07
C GLU A 136 4.04 0.73 -1.66
N HIS A 137 3.14 -0.21 -1.46
CA HIS A 137 3.26 -1.56 -2.01
C HIS A 137 3.27 -1.53 -3.54
N ASP A 138 2.42 -0.73 -4.19
CA ASP A 138 2.44 -0.52 -5.65
C ASP A 138 3.75 0.08 -6.15
N TYR A 139 4.24 1.11 -5.46
CA TYR A 139 5.55 1.68 -5.75
C TYR A 139 6.65 0.61 -5.67
N GLN A 140 6.60 -0.24 -4.64
CA GLN A 140 7.55 -1.34 -4.47
C GLN A 140 7.36 -2.44 -5.51
N ARG A 141 6.13 -2.76 -5.96
CA ARG A 141 5.87 -3.69 -7.08
C ARG A 141 6.62 -3.22 -8.33
N HIS A 142 6.42 -1.96 -8.73
CA HIS A 142 7.12 -1.40 -9.88
C HIS A 142 8.65 -1.42 -9.70
N THR A 143 9.12 -1.04 -8.51
CA THR A 143 10.55 -1.00 -8.19
C THR A 143 11.20 -2.38 -8.26
N PHE A 144 10.58 -3.41 -7.67
CA PHE A 144 11.05 -4.79 -7.76
C PHE A 144 10.99 -5.31 -9.19
N GLY A 145 9.91 -5.03 -9.93
CA GLY A 145 9.76 -5.46 -11.31
C GLY A 145 10.84 -4.90 -12.24
N ASN A 146 11.30 -3.67 -12.01
CA ASN A 146 12.41 -3.08 -12.76
C ASN A 146 13.78 -3.56 -12.26
N PHE A 147 13.92 -3.75 -10.95
CA PHE A 147 15.15 -4.24 -10.35
C PHE A 147 15.47 -5.69 -10.71
N LEU A 148 14.45 -6.54 -10.90
CA LEU A 148 14.57 -7.94 -11.32
C LEU A 148 14.70 -8.10 -12.84
N LYS A 149 15.40 -7.16 -13.48
CA LYS A 149 15.77 -7.19 -14.89
C LYS A 149 17.26 -6.88 -15.02
N HIS A 150 17.93 -7.52 -15.97
CA HIS A 150 19.32 -7.19 -16.31
C HIS A 150 19.34 -6.53 -17.68
N LYS A 151 19.83 -5.27 -17.77
CA LYS A 151 19.85 -4.49 -19.02
C LYS A 151 18.48 -4.46 -19.74
N ASN A 152 17.41 -4.22 -18.98
CA ASN A 152 16.01 -4.24 -19.45
C ASN A 152 15.50 -5.58 -20.02
N LYS A 153 16.24 -6.68 -19.82
CA LYS A 153 15.81 -8.03 -20.19
C LYS A 153 15.45 -8.85 -18.95
N PRO A 154 14.55 -9.84 -19.09
CA PRO A 154 14.31 -10.82 -18.04
C PRO A 154 15.61 -11.51 -17.60
N LEU A 155 15.67 -11.93 -16.34
CA LEU A 155 16.78 -12.73 -15.84
C LEU A 155 16.86 -14.05 -16.61
N SER A 156 18.05 -14.44 -17.05
CA SER A 156 18.29 -15.74 -17.68
C SER A 156 18.07 -16.87 -16.67
N GLU A 157 17.64 -18.02 -17.15
CA GLU A 157 17.51 -19.24 -16.36
C GLU A 157 18.82 -19.65 -15.65
N ALA A 158 19.98 -19.39 -16.27
CA ALA A 158 21.31 -19.64 -15.68
C ALA A 158 21.56 -18.84 -14.39
N PHE A 159 20.99 -17.64 -14.27
CA PHE A 159 21.13 -16.79 -13.09
C PHE A 159 20.61 -17.49 -11.83
N PHE A 160 19.50 -18.23 -11.94
CA PHE A 160 18.90 -18.93 -10.80
C PHE A 160 19.69 -20.16 -10.36
N CYS A 161 20.54 -20.68 -11.23
CA CYS A 161 21.53 -21.69 -10.88
C CYS A 161 22.76 -21.06 -10.19
N GLY A 162 22.85 -19.74 -10.03
CA GLY A 162 24.01 -19.07 -9.44
C GLY A 162 25.13 -18.80 -10.44
N ALA A 163 24.87 -18.92 -11.74
CA ALA A 163 25.78 -18.39 -12.75
C ALA A 163 25.74 -16.85 -12.71
N GLU A 164 26.86 -16.21 -13.03
CA GLU A 164 26.86 -14.77 -13.30
C GLU A 164 26.03 -14.48 -14.55
N PHE A 165 25.76 -13.21 -14.84
CA PHE A 165 24.96 -12.75 -16.00
C PHE A 165 25.61 -13.02 -17.38
N SER A 166 26.43 -14.08 -17.49
CA SER A 166 26.85 -14.69 -18.73
C SER A 166 25.63 -15.32 -19.41
N GLY A 167 25.43 -15.07 -20.71
CA GLY A 167 24.34 -15.63 -21.51
C GLY A 167 24.45 -17.14 -21.76
N LEU A 168 24.84 -17.90 -20.74
CA LEU A 168 24.89 -19.35 -20.72
C LEU A 168 23.48 -19.91 -20.75
N SER A 169 23.33 -21.03 -21.45
CA SER A 169 22.14 -21.86 -21.32
C SER A 169 22.07 -22.50 -19.93
N ILE A 170 20.89 -22.98 -19.53
CA ILE A 170 20.72 -23.71 -18.27
C ILE A 170 21.64 -24.92 -18.14
N GLY A 171 21.87 -25.64 -19.25
CA GLY A 171 22.72 -26.84 -19.27
C GLY A 171 24.19 -26.48 -19.04
N GLU A 172 24.68 -25.41 -19.65
CA GLU A 172 26.04 -24.90 -19.42
C GLU A 172 26.18 -24.38 -17.99
N ALA A 173 25.18 -23.67 -17.47
CA ALA A 173 25.20 -23.14 -16.12
C ALA A 173 25.26 -24.23 -15.04
N ILE A 174 24.54 -25.34 -15.22
CA ILE A 174 24.52 -26.49 -14.30
C ILE A 174 25.87 -27.23 -14.32
N ASN A 175 26.47 -27.38 -15.49
CA ASN A 175 27.75 -28.09 -15.66
C ASN A 175 28.98 -27.20 -15.42
N HIS A 176 28.78 -25.91 -15.14
CA HIS A 176 29.89 -24.98 -14.99
C HIS A 176 30.72 -25.32 -13.74
N PRO A 177 32.08 -25.36 -13.82
CA PRO A 177 32.93 -25.75 -12.70
C PRO A 177 32.73 -24.93 -11.41
N SER A 178 32.24 -23.69 -11.53
CA SER A 178 31.94 -22.83 -10.39
C SER A 178 30.72 -23.28 -9.57
N GLN A 179 29.89 -24.19 -10.06
CA GLN A 179 28.70 -24.69 -9.34
C GLN A 179 29.04 -25.64 -8.19
N GLY A 180 30.22 -26.27 -8.22
CA GLY A 180 30.56 -27.33 -7.28
C GLY A 180 29.73 -28.59 -7.49
N ASN A 181 29.90 -29.57 -6.61
CA ASN A 181 29.23 -30.87 -6.69
C ASN A 181 27.81 -30.79 -6.08
N GLY A 182 26.90 -29.99 -6.64
CA GLY A 182 25.49 -30.01 -6.22
C GLY A 182 24.68 -28.75 -6.50
N SER A 183 23.42 -28.77 -6.07
CA SER A 183 22.45 -27.68 -6.25
C SER A 183 22.48 -26.63 -5.12
N GLU A 184 23.58 -26.54 -4.36
CA GLU A 184 23.66 -25.70 -3.15
C GLU A 184 23.53 -24.21 -3.45
N LYS A 185 23.98 -23.79 -4.63
CA LYS A 185 23.90 -22.40 -5.10
C LYS A 185 22.58 -22.08 -5.78
N TRP A 186 21.76 -23.08 -6.09
CA TRP A 186 20.53 -22.88 -6.83
C TRP A 186 19.46 -22.24 -5.96
N ILE A 187 18.82 -21.22 -6.49
CA ILE A 187 17.73 -20.53 -5.83
C ILE A 187 16.48 -21.43 -5.90
N PRO A 188 15.91 -21.89 -4.77
CA PRO A 188 14.77 -22.80 -4.81
C PRO A 188 13.55 -22.15 -5.45
N THR A 189 12.80 -22.90 -6.27
CA THR A 189 11.63 -22.40 -7.01
C THR A 189 10.59 -21.74 -6.09
N ARG A 190 10.38 -22.28 -4.88
CA ARG A 190 9.47 -21.66 -3.89
C ARG A 190 9.87 -20.23 -3.51
N ILE A 191 11.18 -19.95 -3.43
CA ILE A 191 11.71 -18.62 -3.09
C ILE A 191 11.51 -17.67 -4.26
N ILE A 192 11.81 -18.12 -5.48
CA ILE A 192 11.53 -17.38 -6.71
C ILE A 192 10.04 -17.02 -6.76
N SER A 193 9.15 -17.99 -6.49
CA SER A 193 7.70 -17.77 -6.53
C SER A 193 7.21 -16.68 -5.57
N VAL A 194 7.79 -16.57 -4.37
CA VAL A 194 7.42 -15.53 -3.40
C VAL A 194 7.78 -14.15 -3.93
N ILE A 195 9.01 -14.00 -4.43
CA ILE A 195 9.50 -12.72 -4.95
C ILE A 195 8.77 -12.32 -6.23
N TYR A 196 8.52 -13.26 -7.14
CA TYR A 196 7.82 -12.98 -8.39
C TYR A 196 6.33 -12.67 -8.19
N ARG A 197 5.66 -13.33 -7.24
CA ARG A 197 4.27 -12.98 -6.89
C ARG A 197 4.17 -11.63 -6.20
N PHE A 198 5.19 -11.21 -5.46
CA PHE A 198 5.17 -9.94 -4.72
C PHE A 198 4.98 -8.73 -5.65
N PHE A 199 5.73 -8.67 -6.75
CA PHE A 199 5.66 -7.52 -7.67
C PHE A 199 4.57 -7.64 -8.74
N GLN A 200 3.90 -8.79 -8.83
CA GLN A 200 2.76 -8.97 -9.71
C GLN A 200 1.49 -8.43 -9.05
N TYR A 201 0.59 -7.87 -9.87
CA TYR A 201 -0.75 -7.54 -9.42
C TYR A 201 -1.55 -8.82 -9.19
N PRO A 202 -2.29 -8.93 -8.07
CA PRO A 202 -3.19 -10.06 -7.86
C PRO A 202 -4.32 -10.05 -8.91
N GLN A 203 -4.92 -11.22 -9.16
CA GLN A 203 -5.97 -11.35 -10.17
C GLN A 203 -7.21 -10.47 -9.90
N ASN A 204 -7.47 -10.18 -8.62
CA ASN A 204 -8.59 -9.36 -8.16
C ASN A 204 -8.12 -7.97 -7.71
N TYR A 205 -7.07 -7.43 -8.33
CA TYR A 205 -6.62 -6.07 -8.04
C TYR A 205 -7.60 -5.07 -8.66
N GLU A 206 -8.21 -4.22 -7.85
CA GLU A 206 -9.01 -3.08 -8.30
C GLU A 206 -8.05 -1.91 -8.57
N ASP A 207 -8.02 -1.43 -9.81
CA ASP A 207 -7.20 -0.27 -10.16
C ASP A 207 -7.90 0.99 -9.62
N PRO A 208 -7.27 1.76 -8.71
CA PRO A 208 -7.89 2.97 -8.17
C PRO A 208 -8.20 4.02 -9.27
N LEU A 209 -7.52 3.93 -10.42
CA LEU A 209 -7.72 4.81 -11.57
C LEU A 209 -8.92 4.39 -12.45
N GLU A 210 -9.50 3.20 -12.23
CA GLU A 210 -10.67 2.73 -12.99
C GLU A 210 -11.93 3.57 -12.70
N SER A 211 -11.96 4.33 -11.61
CA SER A 211 -13.05 5.26 -11.31
C SER A 211 -13.00 6.58 -12.11
N SER A 212 -11.84 6.94 -12.68
CA SER A 212 -11.59 8.24 -13.34
C SER A 212 -11.31 8.09 -14.84
N ILE A 213 -12.20 7.39 -15.55
CA ILE A 213 -11.90 6.82 -16.87
C ILE A 213 -11.71 7.89 -17.96
N GLU A 214 -12.38 9.04 -17.87
CA GLU A 214 -12.37 10.03 -18.95
C GLU A 214 -12.33 11.47 -18.44
N PHE A 215 -11.53 12.31 -19.12
CA PHE A 215 -11.59 13.76 -18.93
C PHE A 215 -12.95 14.30 -19.37
N GLU A 216 -13.57 15.05 -18.47
CA GLU A 216 -14.73 15.85 -18.81
C GLU A 216 -14.34 16.99 -19.76
N ASN A 217 -15.30 17.46 -20.58
CA ASN A 217 -15.04 18.50 -21.56
C ASN A 217 -14.49 19.80 -20.93
N HIS A 218 -14.93 20.12 -19.70
CA HIS A 218 -14.48 21.30 -18.99
C HIS A 218 -13.02 21.18 -18.50
N GLU A 219 -12.54 19.97 -18.23
CA GLU A 219 -11.15 19.68 -17.85
C GLU A 219 -10.23 19.78 -19.07
N ILE A 220 -10.67 19.28 -20.23
CA ILE A 220 -9.96 19.43 -21.50
C ILE A 220 -9.81 20.91 -21.86
N GLN A 221 -10.88 21.70 -21.69
CA GLN A 221 -10.82 23.14 -21.94
C GLN A 221 -9.82 23.84 -20.97
N ARG A 222 -9.76 23.38 -19.72
CA ARG A 222 -8.78 23.88 -18.75
C ARG A 222 -7.35 23.56 -19.18
N LEU A 223 -7.08 22.33 -19.59
CA LEU A 223 -5.76 21.91 -20.11
C LEU A 223 -5.35 22.74 -21.34
N TRP A 224 -6.30 23.00 -22.24
CA TRP A 224 -6.08 23.87 -23.39
C TRP A 224 -5.65 25.28 -22.99
N ASN A 225 -6.36 25.87 -22.02
CA ASN A 225 -6.06 27.21 -21.50
C ASN A 225 -4.70 27.28 -20.78
N PHE A 226 -4.23 26.18 -20.19
CA PHE A 226 -2.90 26.09 -19.57
C PHE A 226 -1.77 25.78 -20.57
N GLY A 227 -2.07 25.64 -21.86
CA GLY A 227 -1.07 25.39 -22.90
C GLY A 227 -0.63 23.93 -23.03
N GLU A 228 -1.32 23.00 -22.37
CA GLU A 228 -1.04 21.55 -22.40
C GLU A 228 -1.61 20.88 -23.67
N ARG A 229 -1.32 21.47 -24.85
CA ARG A 229 -1.91 21.07 -26.13
C ARG A 229 -1.68 19.59 -26.46
N GLY A 230 -0.49 19.08 -26.16
CA GLY A 230 -0.16 17.68 -26.41
C GLY A 230 -1.06 16.69 -25.67
N VAL A 231 -1.49 17.03 -24.45
CA VAL A 231 -2.43 16.21 -23.68
C VAL A 231 -3.83 16.28 -24.29
N CYS A 232 -4.29 17.47 -24.66
CA CYS A 232 -5.59 17.65 -25.33
C CYS A 232 -5.67 16.87 -26.65
N ASP A 233 -4.63 16.94 -27.48
CA ASP A 233 -4.54 16.19 -28.74
C ASP A 233 -4.55 14.68 -28.48
N TYR A 234 -3.82 14.21 -27.46
CA TYR A 234 -3.81 12.80 -27.08
C TYR A 234 -5.18 12.32 -26.58
N VAL A 235 -5.87 13.09 -25.73
CA VAL A 235 -7.21 12.76 -25.23
C VAL A 235 -8.21 12.70 -26.39
N THR A 236 -8.17 13.70 -27.29
CA THR A 236 -8.99 13.73 -28.50
C THR A 236 -8.72 12.53 -29.39
N PHE A 237 -7.44 12.20 -29.59
CA PHE A 237 -7.03 11.01 -30.31
C PHE A 237 -7.61 9.73 -29.66
N ARG A 238 -7.51 9.58 -28.34
CA ARG A 238 -8.02 8.40 -27.63
C ARG A 238 -9.54 8.25 -27.69
N LYS A 239 -10.30 9.35 -27.80
CA LYS A 239 -11.76 9.32 -28.00
C LYS A 239 -12.14 8.81 -29.39
N HIS A 240 -11.33 9.09 -30.40
CA HIS A 240 -11.70 8.90 -31.82
C HIS A 240 -10.90 7.80 -32.52
N PHE A 241 -9.84 7.30 -31.91
CA PHE A 241 -8.98 6.27 -32.51
C PHE A 241 -8.63 5.18 -31.50
N ARG A 242 -8.62 3.93 -32.00
CA ARG A 242 -8.14 2.78 -31.22
C ARG A 242 -7.22 1.95 -32.09
N ARG A 243 -6.09 1.52 -31.53
CA ARG A 243 -5.19 0.58 -32.19
C ARG A 243 -5.56 -0.84 -31.83
N ILE A 244 -5.72 -1.70 -32.83
CA ILE A 244 -5.98 -3.14 -32.69
C ILE A 244 -4.92 -3.87 -33.52
N GLY A 245 -3.95 -4.49 -32.84
CA GLY A 245 -2.77 -5.07 -33.49
C GLY A 245 -1.96 -4.01 -34.24
N ASN A 246 -1.81 -4.19 -35.55
CA ASN A 246 -1.06 -3.27 -36.42
C ASN A 246 -1.93 -2.19 -37.07
N ASN A 247 -3.26 -2.23 -36.88
CA ASN A 247 -4.19 -1.34 -37.55
C ASN A 247 -4.77 -0.31 -36.58
N THR A 248 -5.03 0.89 -37.09
CA THR A 248 -5.75 1.94 -36.35
C THR A 248 -7.14 2.10 -36.92
N ILE A 249 -8.16 2.01 -36.05
CA ILE A 249 -9.56 2.22 -36.40
C ILE A 249 -10.03 3.59 -35.93
N GLN A 250 -10.91 4.22 -36.71
CA GLN A 250 -11.65 5.40 -36.29
C GLN A 250 -12.95 5.01 -35.60
N LEU A 251 -13.26 5.69 -34.51
CA LEU A 251 -14.48 5.55 -33.74
C LEU A 251 -15.34 6.81 -33.88
N SER A 252 -16.66 6.62 -33.98
CA SER A 252 -17.66 7.68 -33.80
C SER A 252 -18.78 7.11 -32.93
N ASN A 253 -19.09 7.77 -31.82
CA ASN A 253 -20.06 7.31 -30.82
C ASN A 253 -19.84 5.84 -30.39
N GLY A 254 -18.57 5.47 -30.17
CA GLY A 254 -18.18 4.12 -29.77
C GLY A 254 -18.26 3.04 -30.87
N LYS A 255 -18.73 3.40 -32.07
CA LYS A 255 -18.81 2.47 -33.22
C LYS A 255 -17.66 2.68 -34.19
N LYS A 256 -17.16 1.58 -34.75
CA LYS A 256 -16.12 1.59 -35.79
C LYS A 256 -16.69 2.26 -37.05
N VAL A 257 -16.03 3.32 -37.51
CA VAL A 257 -16.38 4.05 -38.73
C VAL A 257 -15.45 3.69 -39.88
N ARG A 258 -14.14 3.61 -39.60
CA ARG A 258 -13.11 3.37 -40.61
C ARG A 258 -12.05 2.42 -40.05
N ASP A 259 -11.50 1.57 -40.92
CA ASP A 259 -10.42 0.63 -40.60
C ASP A 259 -9.14 1.00 -41.36
N ASN A 260 -8.00 0.49 -40.88
CA ASN A 260 -6.70 0.61 -41.54
C ASN A 260 -6.31 2.05 -41.89
N MET A 261 -6.53 2.98 -40.97
CA MET A 261 -6.14 4.38 -41.19
C MET A 261 -4.63 4.52 -41.34
N THR A 262 -4.21 5.23 -42.39
CA THR A 262 -2.81 5.60 -42.57
C THR A 262 -2.43 6.75 -41.63
N THR A 263 -1.13 6.98 -41.43
CA THR A 263 -0.62 8.14 -40.66
C THR A 263 -1.18 9.46 -41.19
N ASN A 264 -1.27 9.60 -42.52
CA ASN A 264 -1.82 10.81 -43.14
C ASN A 264 -3.33 10.96 -42.86
N ASP A 265 -4.10 9.87 -42.91
CA ASP A 265 -5.52 9.91 -42.56
C ASP A 265 -5.75 10.36 -41.12
N ILE A 266 -4.92 9.86 -40.18
CA ILE A 266 -5.01 10.23 -38.76
C ILE A 266 -4.66 11.70 -38.57
N ASN A 267 -3.57 12.18 -39.17
CA ASN A 267 -3.15 13.57 -39.04
C ASN A 267 -4.20 14.54 -39.59
N GLN A 268 -4.76 14.24 -40.76
CA GLN A 268 -5.85 15.04 -41.36
C GLN A 268 -7.11 15.03 -40.50
N ALA A 269 -7.48 13.86 -39.96
CA ALA A 269 -8.62 13.78 -39.04
C ALA A 269 -8.34 14.54 -37.73
N MET A 270 -7.13 14.49 -37.18
CA MET A 270 -6.76 15.23 -35.97
C MET A 270 -6.81 16.75 -36.18
N LEU A 271 -6.41 17.27 -37.34
CA LEU A 271 -6.50 18.70 -37.65
C LEU A 271 -7.95 19.23 -37.56
N SER A 272 -8.93 18.43 -37.99
CA SER A 272 -10.35 18.82 -37.90
C SER A 272 -10.94 18.62 -36.49
N LEU A 273 -10.37 17.75 -35.67
CA LEU A 273 -10.87 17.40 -34.34
C LEU A 273 -10.28 18.22 -33.19
N SER A 274 -9.01 18.64 -33.29
CA SER A 274 -8.32 19.39 -32.24
C SER A 274 -8.79 20.84 -32.11
N GLY A 275 -9.71 21.29 -32.98
CA GLY A 275 -10.20 22.66 -32.96
C GLY A 275 -9.14 23.71 -33.29
N LEU A 276 -7.98 23.31 -33.83
CA LEU A 276 -6.85 24.18 -34.21
C LEU A 276 -7.19 25.21 -35.31
N GLU A 277 -8.40 25.20 -35.85
CA GLU A 277 -8.90 26.18 -36.82
C GLU A 277 -9.91 27.19 -36.24
N LYS A 278 -10.10 27.28 -34.91
CA LYS A 278 -10.96 28.30 -34.28
C LYS A 278 -10.25 29.17 -33.26
#